data_AF-A0A1G4TH53-F1
#
_entry.id   AF-A0A1G4TH53-F1
#
_cell.length_a   1.000
_cell.length_b   1.000
_cell.length_c   1.000
_cell.angle_alpha   90.00
_cell.angle_beta   90.00
_cell.angle_gamma   90.00
#
_symmetry.space_group_name_H-M   'P 1'
#
loop_
_entity.id
_entity.type
_entity.pdbx_description
1 polymer ?
#
loop_
_entity_poly.entity_id
_entity_poly.type
_entity_poly.pdbx_seq_one_letter_code
_entity_poly.pdbx_strand_id
1 'polypeptide(L)'
;MATNDRLRYPFERLDEIIGTALVPGSSTSKQISLKDLPGLQQQIRSEIGKIWKNLSAQTFLLLSHKKIAAMLRQYQESLDELKWQAIVNMAAYPEDNPLNSFFNQVLAELEQLDQQFRRRYRHYFNGETDTHKSAGSGPAAGDHQPLFKITCRLSVDQVAILLKAADETRLLSARSFSLVLRSITPFLSTERMPNFSWKSARSSTLKIEERDKAIAIGTLEELIRKIKTY
;
A
#
# COMPACT_ATOMS: atom_id res chain seq x y z
N MET A 1 -18.23 7.51 -17.72
CA MET A 1 -17.57 6.35 -17.10
C MET A 1 -16.07 6.66 -16.93
N ALA A 2 -15.64 7.32 -15.85
CA ALA A 2 -14.21 7.61 -15.64
C ALA A 2 -13.89 8.10 -14.21
N THR A 3 -14.07 7.28 -13.18
CA THR A 3 -13.58 7.61 -11.82
C THR A 3 -13.49 6.34 -10.96
N ASN A 4 -12.47 5.51 -11.15
CA ASN A 4 -12.05 4.56 -10.10
C ASN A 4 -10.56 4.20 -10.10
N ASP A 5 -9.77 4.75 -11.02
CA ASP A 5 -8.33 4.44 -11.16
C ASP A 5 -7.42 5.24 -10.21
N ARG A 6 -7.98 6.13 -9.39
CA ARG A 6 -7.21 7.01 -8.49
C ARG A 6 -6.93 6.41 -7.11
N LEU A 7 -7.24 5.13 -6.86
CA LEU A 7 -7.04 4.47 -5.56
C LEU A 7 -6.40 3.08 -5.64
N ARG A 8 -5.97 2.66 -6.83
CA ARG A 8 -5.35 1.35 -7.04
C ARG A 8 -3.86 1.39 -6.66
N TYR A 9 -3.39 0.39 -5.93
CA TYR A 9 -1.98 0.26 -5.58
C TYR A 9 -1.14 0.25 -6.88
N PRO A 10 -0.22 1.20 -7.07
CA PRO A 10 0.39 1.46 -8.37
C PRO A 10 1.24 0.30 -8.90
N PHE A 11 1.71 -0.57 -8.01
CA PHE A 11 2.60 -1.68 -8.33
C PHE A 11 1.90 -3.04 -8.37
N GLU A 12 0.57 -3.10 -8.23
CA GLU A 12 -0.21 -4.35 -8.12
C GLU A 12 0.13 -5.38 -9.22
N ARG A 13 0.28 -4.91 -10.46
CA ARG A 13 0.65 -5.77 -11.60
C ARG A 13 2.08 -6.27 -11.53
N LEU A 14 3.00 -5.46 -11.01
CA LEU A 14 4.39 -5.88 -10.83
C LEU A 14 4.52 -6.87 -9.68
N ASP A 15 3.76 -6.70 -8.60
CA ASP A 15 3.66 -7.68 -7.51
C ASP A 15 3.03 -9.00 -7.97
N GLU A 16 2.03 -8.97 -8.84
CA GLU A 16 1.49 -10.20 -9.46
C GLU A 16 2.58 -10.93 -10.29
N ILE A 17 3.27 -10.21 -11.17
CA ILE A 17 4.29 -10.80 -12.06
C ILE A 17 5.47 -11.35 -11.27
N ILE A 18 5.97 -10.57 -10.29
CA ILE A 18 7.15 -10.95 -9.51
C ILE A 18 6.76 -11.97 -8.44
N GLY A 19 5.65 -11.78 -7.74
CA GLY A 19 5.23 -12.59 -6.59
C GLY A 19 4.48 -13.90 -6.91
N THR A 20 3.85 -14.03 -8.09
CA THR A 20 3.07 -15.24 -8.42
C THR A 20 3.61 -16.02 -9.60
N ALA A 21 4.16 -15.33 -10.60
CA ALA A 21 4.55 -15.93 -11.86
C ALA A 21 5.94 -16.63 -11.79
N LEU A 22 6.81 -16.20 -10.87
CA LEU A 22 8.22 -16.58 -10.87
C LEU A 22 8.71 -17.26 -9.57
N VAL A 23 7.80 -17.70 -8.70
CA VAL A 23 8.13 -18.43 -7.47
C VAL A 23 8.36 -19.92 -7.77
N PRO A 24 9.49 -20.52 -7.37
CA PRO A 24 9.70 -21.95 -7.54
C PRO A 24 8.77 -22.75 -6.62
N GLY A 25 8.03 -23.70 -7.20
CA GLY A 25 7.14 -24.60 -6.47
C GLY A 25 5.72 -24.11 -6.21
N SER A 26 5.30 -22.96 -6.76
CA SER A 26 3.87 -22.60 -6.73
C SER A 26 3.08 -23.52 -7.67
N SER A 27 2.14 -24.28 -7.08
CA SER A 27 1.27 -25.24 -7.77
C SER A 27 0.31 -24.61 -8.82
N THR A 28 0.42 -23.30 -9.06
CA THR A 28 -0.34 -22.55 -10.08
C THR A 28 0.51 -22.24 -11.32
N SER A 29 1.67 -22.87 -11.44
CA SER A 29 2.56 -22.73 -12.59
C SER A 29 1.88 -23.26 -13.87
N LYS A 30 1.34 -22.34 -14.67
CA LYS A 30 1.80 -22.35 -16.06
C LYS A 30 3.31 -22.19 -15.97
N GLN A 31 4.06 -23.28 -16.16
CA GLN A 31 5.52 -23.21 -16.32
C GLN A 31 5.78 -22.12 -17.36
N ILE A 32 6.23 -20.95 -16.90
CA ILE A 32 6.60 -19.86 -17.79
C ILE A 32 7.77 -20.41 -18.59
N SER A 33 7.52 -20.66 -19.86
CA SER A 33 8.59 -21.15 -20.73
C SER A 33 9.58 -20.01 -20.92
N LEU A 34 10.85 -20.35 -21.11
CA LEU A 34 11.88 -19.40 -21.56
C LEU A 34 11.44 -18.56 -22.77
N LYS A 35 10.49 -19.07 -23.56
CA LYS A 35 9.88 -18.41 -24.72
C LYS A 35 8.92 -17.26 -24.35
N ASP A 36 8.37 -17.26 -23.15
CA ASP A 36 7.38 -16.26 -22.69
C ASP A 36 8.05 -15.05 -22.00
N LEU A 37 9.33 -15.16 -21.65
CA LEU A 37 10.11 -14.13 -20.95
C LEU A 37 10.14 -12.78 -21.69
N PRO A 38 10.32 -12.71 -23.03
CA PRO A 38 10.29 -11.44 -23.74
C PRO A 38 8.92 -10.73 -23.63
N GLY A 39 7.83 -11.50 -23.62
CA GLY A 39 6.47 -10.97 -23.46
C GLY A 39 6.25 -10.39 -22.06
N LEU A 40 6.72 -11.10 -21.02
CA LEU A 40 6.68 -10.61 -19.64
C LEU A 40 7.55 -9.36 -19.44
N GLN A 41 8.73 -9.34 -20.06
CA GLN A 41 9.60 -8.16 -20.02
C GLN A 41 8.93 -6.93 -20.63
N GLN A 42 8.26 -7.10 -21.77
CA GLN A 42 7.52 -6.00 -22.40
C GLN A 42 6.37 -5.51 -21.51
N GLN A 43 5.70 -6.42 -20.80
CA GLN A 43 4.65 -6.05 -19.84
C GLN A 43 5.23 -5.25 -18.67
N ILE A 44 6.34 -5.70 -18.08
CA ILE A 44 7.03 -4.98 -16.99
C ILE A 44 7.38 -3.55 -17.43
N ARG A 45 7.97 -3.37 -18.61
CA ARG A 45 8.29 -2.04 -19.16
C ARG A 45 7.06 -1.17 -19.36
N SER A 46 5.98 -1.75 -19.88
CA SER A 46 4.70 -1.04 -20.05
C SER A 46 4.14 -0.58 -18.71
N GLU A 47 4.13 -1.44 -17.69
CA GLU A 47 3.65 -1.11 -16.35
C GLU A 47 4.52 -0.05 -15.67
N ILE A 48 5.85 -0.15 -15.77
CA ILE A 48 6.79 0.90 -15.31
C ILE A 48 6.45 2.25 -15.96
N GLY A 49 6.18 2.27 -17.27
CA GLY A 49 5.78 3.48 -17.98
C GLY A 49 4.44 4.05 -17.50
N LYS A 50 3.47 3.20 -17.15
CA LYS A 50 2.18 3.62 -16.57
C LYS A 50 2.36 4.18 -15.16
N ILE A 51 3.16 3.53 -14.33
CA ILE A 51 3.49 3.96 -12.96
C ILE A 51 4.10 5.36 -13.00
N TRP A 52 5.06 5.60 -13.89
CA TRP A 52 5.68 6.91 -14.08
C TRP A 52 4.66 7.99 -14.51
N LYS A 53 3.83 7.70 -15.52
CA LYS A 53 2.78 8.64 -15.97
C LYS A 53 1.79 8.97 -14.86
N ASN A 54 1.36 7.95 -14.11
CA ASN A 54 0.41 8.12 -13.02
C ASN A 54 1.01 8.97 -11.89
N LEU A 55 2.23 8.65 -11.47
CA LEU A 55 2.95 9.44 -10.49
C LEU A 55 3.12 10.91 -10.91
N SER A 56 3.53 11.15 -12.16
CA SER A 56 3.71 12.52 -12.65
C SER A 56 2.40 13.29 -12.64
N ALA A 57 1.29 12.67 -13.04
CA ALA A 57 -0.04 13.26 -12.99
C ALA A 57 -0.51 13.51 -11.55
N GLN A 58 -0.28 12.56 -10.63
CA GLN A 58 -0.64 12.70 -9.22
C GLN A 58 0.18 13.79 -8.52
N THR A 59 1.48 13.88 -8.80
CA THR A 59 2.32 14.95 -8.27
C THR A 59 1.84 16.32 -8.75
N PHE A 60 1.41 16.43 -10.01
CA PHE A 60 0.83 17.66 -10.56
C PHE A 60 -0.50 18.03 -9.88
N LEU A 61 -1.36 17.04 -9.61
CA LEU A 61 -2.64 17.25 -8.94
C LEU A 61 -2.50 17.56 -7.44
N LEU A 62 -1.43 17.08 -6.81
CA LEU A 62 -1.16 17.29 -5.39
C LEU A 62 -0.42 18.59 -5.18
N LEU A 63 -1.17 19.67 -5.01
CA LEU A 63 -0.62 21.01 -4.79
C LEU A 63 0.05 21.22 -3.40
N SER A 64 0.41 20.13 -2.70
CA SER A 64 0.97 20.18 -1.34
C SER A 64 2.28 19.41 -1.25
N HIS A 65 3.35 20.11 -0.88
CA HIS A 65 4.68 19.54 -0.71
C HIS A 65 4.71 18.33 0.24
N LYS A 66 4.00 18.43 1.37
CA LYS A 66 3.91 17.33 2.35
C LYS A 66 3.20 16.10 1.79
N LYS A 67 2.13 16.30 1.01
CA LYS A 67 1.39 15.20 0.37
C LYS A 67 2.22 14.54 -0.74
N ILE A 68 2.93 15.34 -1.54
CA ILE A 68 3.86 14.82 -2.55
C ILE A 68 4.99 14.03 -1.88
N ALA A 69 5.61 14.56 -0.81
CA ALA A 69 6.68 13.85 -0.11
C ALA A 69 6.20 12.52 0.50
N ALA A 70 5.00 12.49 1.08
CA ALA A 70 4.41 11.26 1.61
C ALA A 70 4.10 10.24 0.50
N MET A 71 3.54 10.68 -0.64
CA MET A 71 3.34 9.85 -1.83
C MET A 71 4.64 9.19 -2.25
N LEU A 72 5.68 10.02 -2.42
CA LEU A 72 6.94 9.59 -2.98
C LEU A 72 7.64 8.58 -2.08
N ARG A 73 7.57 8.75 -0.75
CA ARG A 73 8.06 7.74 0.21
C ARG A 73 7.33 6.42 0.09
N GLN A 74 6.00 6.44 -0.01
CA GLN A 74 5.22 5.22 -0.18
C GLN A 74 5.58 4.49 -1.48
N TYR A 75 5.80 5.22 -2.58
CA TYR A 75 6.28 4.61 -3.83
C TYR A 75 7.69 4.02 -3.70
N GLN A 76 8.57 4.63 -2.91
CA GLN A 76 9.92 4.10 -2.65
C GLN A 76 9.87 2.82 -1.82
N GLU A 77 9.10 2.80 -0.74
CA GLU A 77 8.94 1.62 0.12
C GLU A 77 8.44 0.41 -0.70
N SER A 78 7.42 0.61 -1.54
CA SER A 78 6.92 -0.46 -2.42
C SER A 78 7.92 -0.90 -3.51
N LEU A 79 8.73 0.01 -4.03
CA LEU A 79 9.81 -0.34 -4.96
C LEU A 79 10.89 -1.17 -4.30
N ASP A 80 11.26 -0.84 -3.06
CA ASP A 80 12.26 -1.57 -2.30
C ASP A 80 11.77 -2.99 -1.95
N GLU A 81 10.49 -3.12 -1.58
CA GLU A 81 9.83 -4.42 -1.36
C GLU A 81 9.84 -5.29 -2.63
N LEU A 82 9.48 -4.71 -3.78
CA LEU A 82 9.50 -5.41 -5.07
C LEU A 82 10.91 -5.87 -5.48
N LYS A 83 11.91 -5.02 -5.31
CA LYS A 83 13.31 -5.39 -5.58
C LYS A 83 13.76 -6.52 -4.68
N TRP A 84 13.44 -6.44 -3.38
CA TRP A 84 13.75 -7.49 -2.43
C TRP A 84 13.10 -8.81 -2.82
N GLN A 85 11.81 -8.79 -3.19
CA GLN A 85 11.09 -9.99 -3.63
C GLN A 85 11.71 -10.59 -4.90
N ALA A 86 12.12 -9.77 -5.87
CA ALA A 86 12.80 -10.23 -7.07
C ALA A 86 14.17 -10.89 -6.76
N ILE A 87 14.93 -10.36 -5.80
CA ILE A 87 16.19 -10.96 -5.32
C ILE A 87 15.93 -12.31 -4.66
N VAL A 88 14.95 -12.39 -3.75
CA VAL A 88 14.58 -13.64 -3.06
C VAL A 88 14.15 -14.71 -4.06
N ASN A 89 13.34 -14.34 -5.06
CA ASN A 89 12.91 -15.27 -6.10
C ASN A 89 14.06 -15.72 -6.98
N MET A 90 14.99 -14.82 -7.33
CA MET A 90 16.19 -15.17 -8.10
C MET A 90 17.09 -16.14 -7.34
N ALA A 91 17.33 -15.91 -6.05
CA ALA A 91 18.16 -16.77 -5.18
C ALA A 91 17.60 -18.18 -5.00
N ALA A 92 16.31 -18.39 -5.30
CA ALA A 92 15.67 -19.70 -5.23
C ALA A 92 15.94 -20.58 -6.47
N TYR A 93 16.62 -20.07 -7.51
CA TYR A 93 17.07 -20.82 -8.68
C TYR A 93 18.60 -21.03 -8.67
N PRO A 94 19.13 -22.10 -9.28
CA PRO A 94 20.57 -22.28 -9.48
C PRO A 94 21.20 -21.12 -10.25
N GLU A 95 22.48 -20.81 -10.01
CA GLU A 95 23.18 -19.66 -10.63
C GLU A 95 23.14 -19.67 -12.16
N ASP A 96 23.23 -20.85 -12.77
CA ASP A 96 23.20 -21.04 -14.23
C ASP A 96 21.79 -20.96 -14.84
N ASN A 97 20.76 -20.67 -14.04
CA ASN A 97 19.40 -20.62 -14.54
C ASN A 97 19.21 -19.40 -15.46
N PRO A 98 18.72 -19.59 -16.70
CA PRO A 98 18.49 -18.48 -17.61
C PRO A 98 17.45 -17.46 -17.09
N LEU A 99 16.60 -17.82 -16.12
CA LEU A 99 15.71 -16.89 -15.42
C LEU A 99 16.47 -15.84 -14.61
N ASN A 100 17.69 -16.13 -14.13
CA ASN A 100 18.50 -15.16 -13.40
C ASN A 100 18.87 -13.96 -14.29
N SER A 101 19.08 -14.18 -15.59
CA SER A 101 19.30 -13.09 -16.54
C SER A 101 18.07 -12.19 -16.67
N PHE A 102 16.87 -12.77 -16.62
CA PHE A 102 15.60 -12.04 -16.63
C PHE A 102 15.40 -11.26 -15.32
N PHE A 103 15.60 -11.87 -14.16
CA PHE A 103 15.52 -11.18 -12.87
C PHE A 103 16.50 -10.02 -12.76
N ASN A 104 17.75 -10.19 -13.23
CA ASN A 104 18.72 -9.11 -13.28
C ASN A 104 18.26 -7.94 -14.16
N GLN A 105 17.59 -8.23 -15.28
CA GLN A 105 17.01 -7.19 -16.13
C GLN A 105 15.84 -6.48 -15.44
N VAL A 106 14.96 -7.21 -14.75
CA VAL A 106 13.86 -6.62 -13.96
C VAL A 106 14.40 -5.73 -12.84
N LEU A 107 15.39 -6.22 -12.09
CA LEU A 107 16.06 -5.44 -11.05
C LEU A 107 16.70 -4.17 -11.61
N ALA A 108 17.37 -4.25 -12.76
CA ALA A 108 17.94 -3.09 -13.43
C ALA A 108 16.85 -2.08 -13.85
N GLU A 109 15.70 -2.54 -14.35
CA GLU A 109 14.57 -1.67 -14.73
C GLU A 109 13.93 -1.00 -13.51
N LEU A 110 13.76 -1.71 -12.39
CA LEU A 110 13.27 -1.16 -11.12
C LEU A 110 14.27 -0.16 -10.50
N GLU A 111 15.57 -0.44 -10.61
CA GLU A 111 16.64 0.45 -10.15
C GLU A 111 16.68 1.74 -10.97
N GLN A 112 16.55 1.63 -12.30
CA GLN A 112 16.41 2.80 -13.17
C GLN A 112 15.20 3.65 -12.82
N LEU A 113 14.06 3.01 -12.53
CA LEU A 113 12.86 3.70 -12.08
C LEU A 113 13.14 4.47 -10.77
N ASP A 114 13.70 3.82 -9.75
CA ASP A 114 14.03 4.48 -8.48
C ASP A 114 15.00 5.67 -8.67
N GLN A 115 16.02 5.52 -9.51
CA GLN A 115 16.94 6.62 -9.83
C GLN A 115 16.22 7.79 -10.53
N GLN A 116 15.31 7.50 -11.46
CA GLN A 116 14.49 8.54 -12.11
C GLN A 116 13.59 9.26 -11.11
N PHE A 117 12.96 8.52 -10.19
CA PHE A 117 12.18 9.07 -9.08
C PHE A 117 13.02 10.02 -8.22
N ARG A 118 14.17 9.55 -7.72
CA ARG A 118 15.06 10.35 -6.86
C ARG A 118 15.58 11.61 -7.56
N ARG A 119 15.96 11.50 -8.84
CA ARG A 119 16.43 12.64 -9.64
C ARG A 119 15.34 13.69 -9.85
N ARG A 120 14.13 13.26 -10.24
CA ARG A 120 13.02 14.15 -10.58
C ARG A 120 12.44 14.87 -9.35
N TYR A 121 12.40 14.19 -8.22
CA TYR A 121 11.75 14.66 -7.00
C TYR A 121 12.71 14.94 -5.86
N ARG A 122 14.00 15.14 -6.16
CA ARG A 122 15.07 15.38 -5.18
C ARG A 122 14.71 16.42 -4.11
N HIS A 123 14.03 17.49 -4.52
CA HIS A 123 13.60 18.58 -3.64
C HIS A 123 12.58 18.16 -2.57
N TYR A 124 11.75 17.15 -2.86
CA TYR A 124 10.79 16.62 -1.88
C TYR A 124 11.43 15.67 -0.86
N PHE A 125 12.58 15.09 -1.19
CA PHE A 125 13.33 14.19 -0.30
C PHE A 125 14.32 14.92 0.60
N ASN A 126 14.89 16.04 0.15
CA ASN A 126 15.92 16.78 0.86
C ASN A 126 15.41 17.74 1.94
N GLY A 127 14.08 17.90 2.10
CA GLY A 127 13.50 18.72 3.17
C GLY A 127 13.77 20.23 3.07
N GLU A 128 14.39 20.70 1.99
CA GLU A 128 14.67 22.12 1.78
C GLU A 128 13.42 22.84 1.29
N THR A 129 12.64 23.33 2.25
CA THR A 129 11.78 24.49 2.02
C THR A 129 12.31 25.64 2.85
N ASP A 130 13.31 26.35 2.34
CA ASP A 130 13.39 27.78 2.62
C ASP A 130 12.38 28.49 1.72
N THR A 131 11.34 29.07 2.32
CA THR A 131 11.14 30.52 2.30
C THR A 131 9.82 30.95 2.97
N HIS A 132 9.96 31.99 3.78
CA HIS A 132 8.97 32.93 4.34
C HIS A 132 8.18 32.58 5.62
N LYS A 133 8.70 33.18 6.71
CA LYS A 133 8.03 33.69 7.91
C LYS A 133 6.52 33.90 7.77
N SER A 134 5.75 33.25 8.63
CA SER A 134 4.66 33.92 9.36
C SER A 134 4.68 33.44 10.81
N ALA A 135 4.59 34.40 11.71
CA ALA A 135 4.57 34.22 13.14
C ALA A 135 3.22 33.65 13.60
N GLY A 136 3.23 32.85 14.68
CA GLY A 136 2.06 32.63 15.52
C GLY A 136 1.27 31.35 15.25
N SER A 137 1.70 30.25 15.88
CA SER A 137 0.88 29.28 16.65
C SER A 137 1.60 27.94 16.72
N GLY A 138 1.63 27.35 17.92
CA GLY A 138 2.40 26.14 18.25
C GLY A 138 2.04 24.91 17.40
N PRO A 139 2.85 23.84 17.50
CA PRO A 139 2.73 22.68 16.63
C PRO A 139 1.52 21.83 17.04
N ALA A 140 0.35 22.14 16.50
CA ALA A 140 -0.75 21.20 16.48
C ALA A 140 -0.41 20.09 15.47
N ALA A 141 -0.23 18.87 15.97
CA ALA A 141 0.12 17.67 15.24
C ALA A 141 -0.68 17.51 13.93
N GLY A 142 -0.06 17.95 12.82
CA GLY A 142 -0.64 17.96 11.49
C GLY A 142 -0.61 16.59 10.82
N ASP A 143 -1.76 15.94 10.85
CA ASP A 143 -2.49 15.43 9.69
C ASP A 143 -1.63 14.96 8.49
N HIS A 144 -1.05 13.76 8.63
CA HIS A 144 -0.61 12.96 7.48
C HIS A 144 -1.84 12.24 6.92
N GLN A 145 -2.62 12.90 6.07
CA GLN A 145 -3.69 12.22 5.34
C GLN A 145 -3.10 11.39 4.20
N PRO A 146 -3.24 10.05 4.21
CA PRO A 146 -2.78 9.18 3.14
C PRO A 146 -3.57 9.42 1.88
N LEU A 147 -2.90 9.23 0.75
CA LEU A 147 -3.42 9.51 -0.57
C LEU A 147 -4.38 8.44 -1.09
N PHE A 148 -4.25 7.24 -0.55
CA PHE A 148 -5.11 6.11 -0.83
C PHE A 148 -5.67 5.55 0.47
N LYS A 149 -6.98 5.37 0.50
CA LYS A 149 -7.68 4.74 1.62
C LYS A 149 -8.41 3.51 1.13
N ILE A 150 -8.31 2.44 1.91
CA ILE A 150 -9.14 1.26 1.72
C ILE A 150 -10.53 1.60 2.25
N THR A 151 -11.56 1.39 1.44
CA THR A 151 -12.95 1.60 1.89
C THR A 151 -13.46 0.32 2.55
N CYS A 152 -13.73 0.41 3.84
CA CYS A 152 -14.43 -0.61 4.60
C CYS A 152 -15.94 -0.41 4.49
N ARG A 153 -16.68 -1.49 4.29
CA ARG A 153 -18.15 -1.47 4.25
C ARG A 153 -18.80 -1.33 5.62
N LEU A 154 -18.02 -1.50 6.68
CA LEU A 154 -18.45 -1.31 8.06
C LEU A 154 -18.44 0.17 8.45
N SER A 155 -19.30 0.53 9.40
CA SER A 155 -19.25 1.84 10.04
C SER A 155 -17.96 2.00 10.85
N VAL A 156 -17.62 3.24 11.20
CA VAL A 156 -16.45 3.54 12.05
C VAL A 156 -16.52 2.77 13.37
N ASP A 157 -17.71 2.65 13.94
CA ASP A 157 -17.94 2.01 15.23
C ASP A 157 -17.77 0.48 15.13
N GLN A 158 -18.28 -0.12 14.06
CA GLN A 158 -18.11 -1.53 13.77
C GLN A 158 -16.64 -1.89 13.48
N VAL A 159 -15.94 -1.06 12.72
CA VAL A 159 -14.48 -1.20 12.52
C VAL A 159 -13.74 -1.11 13.85
N ALA A 160 -14.10 -0.15 14.70
CA ALA A 160 -13.45 0.02 15.99
C ALA A 160 -13.66 -1.19 16.91
N ILE A 161 -14.84 -1.83 16.87
CA ILE A 161 -15.11 -3.09 17.58
C ILE A 161 -14.18 -4.21 17.08
N LEU A 162 -14.03 -4.37 15.76
CA LEU A 162 -13.15 -5.40 15.19
C LEU A 162 -11.68 -5.16 15.56
N LEU A 163 -11.21 -3.91 15.43
CA LEU A 163 -9.84 -3.55 15.79
C LEU A 163 -9.59 -3.71 17.29
N LYS A 164 -10.60 -3.44 18.14
CA LYS A 164 -10.52 -3.67 19.58
C LYS A 164 -10.42 -5.15 19.90
N ALA A 165 -11.27 -5.98 19.28
CA ALA A 165 -11.20 -7.42 19.45
C ALA A 165 -9.81 -7.96 19.02
N ALA A 166 -9.29 -7.49 17.88
CA ALA A 166 -7.98 -7.90 17.39
C ALA A 166 -6.81 -7.45 18.29
N ASP A 167 -6.87 -6.26 18.89
CA ASP A 167 -5.90 -5.78 19.89
C ASP A 167 -5.98 -6.59 21.18
N GLU A 168 -7.20 -6.84 21.69
CA GLU A 168 -7.45 -7.61 22.93
C GLU A 168 -7.05 -9.09 22.79
N THR A 169 -7.25 -9.70 21.62
CA THR A 169 -6.77 -11.06 21.33
C THR A 169 -5.29 -11.11 20.96
N ARG A 170 -4.58 -9.97 20.98
CA ARG A 170 -3.17 -9.83 20.54
C ARG A 170 -2.91 -10.31 19.11
N LEU A 171 -3.93 -10.26 18.26
CA LEU A 171 -3.76 -10.44 16.82
C LEU A 171 -2.95 -9.26 16.25
N LEU A 172 -3.10 -8.08 16.83
CA LEU A 172 -2.32 -6.87 16.52
C LEU A 172 -1.34 -6.58 17.67
N SER A 173 -0.09 -6.28 17.34
CA SER A 173 0.94 -5.92 18.32
C SER A 173 1.22 -4.42 18.31
N ALA A 174 0.82 -3.72 19.36
CA ALA A 174 1.08 -2.29 19.55
C ALA A 174 1.18 -1.94 21.04
N ARG A 175 1.88 -0.84 21.36
CA ARG A 175 2.00 -0.34 22.75
C ARG A 175 0.68 0.18 23.35
N SER A 176 -0.36 0.36 22.53
CA SER A 176 -1.71 0.72 22.97
C SER A 176 -2.72 0.61 21.82
N PHE A 177 -3.99 0.35 22.15
CA PHE A 177 -5.10 0.44 21.21
C PHE A 177 -5.20 1.81 20.49
N SER A 178 -4.85 2.90 21.19
CA SER A 178 -4.79 4.24 20.56
C SER A 178 -3.76 4.29 19.43
N LEU A 179 -2.62 3.60 19.59
CA LEU A 179 -1.62 3.52 18.52
C LEU A 179 -2.16 2.72 17.34
N VAL A 180 -2.86 1.59 17.58
CA VAL A 180 -3.51 0.81 16.52
C VAL A 180 -4.44 1.69 15.69
N LEU A 181 -5.37 2.39 16.34
CA LEU A 181 -6.30 3.28 15.65
C LEU A 181 -5.58 4.42 14.93
N ARG A 182 -4.59 5.05 15.55
CA ARG A 182 -3.83 6.14 14.92
C ARG A 182 -3.02 5.68 13.71
N SER A 183 -2.55 4.43 13.70
CA SER A 183 -1.82 3.84 12.59
C SER A 183 -2.73 3.41 11.44
N ILE A 184 -3.93 2.90 11.73
CA ILE A 184 -4.84 2.34 10.71
C ILE A 184 -5.78 3.42 10.13
N THR A 185 -6.33 4.30 10.97
CA THR A 185 -7.33 5.31 10.57
C THR A 185 -6.91 6.18 9.37
N PRO A 186 -5.65 6.62 9.25
CA PRO A 186 -5.21 7.38 8.08
C PRO A 186 -5.53 6.63 6.77
N PHE A 187 -5.33 5.30 6.73
CA PHE A 187 -5.42 4.48 5.52
C PHE A 187 -6.80 3.83 5.32
N LEU A 188 -7.77 4.13 6.18
CA LEU A 188 -9.08 3.50 6.17
C LEU A 188 -10.19 4.55 6.01
N SER A 189 -11.13 4.27 5.12
CA SER A 189 -12.38 5.02 4.94
C SER A 189 -13.57 4.09 5.16
N THR A 190 -14.75 4.66 5.41
CA THR A 190 -16.02 3.92 5.41
C THR A 190 -16.94 4.50 4.35
N GLU A 191 -17.95 3.74 3.91
CA GLU A 191 -18.92 4.21 2.90
C GLU A 191 -19.61 5.52 3.30
N ARG A 192 -19.84 5.72 4.61
CA ARG A 192 -20.52 6.90 5.15
C ARG A 192 -19.57 8.01 5.58
N MET A 193 -18.32 7.66 5.93
CA MET A 193 -17.37 8.58 6.53
C MET A 193 -15.97 8.35 5.91
N PRO A 194 -15.64 9.10 4.83
CA PRO A 194 -14.36 8.97 4.14
C PRO A 194 -13.16 9.39 5.01
N ASN A 195 -13.40 10.33 5.93
CA ASN A 195 -12.40 10.85 6.85
C ASN A 195 -12.96 10.79 8.27
N PHE A 196 -12.60 9.74 9.01
CA PHE A 196 -12.88 9.65 10.45
C PHE A 196 -11.59 9.79 11.25
N SER A 197 -11.72 10.24 12.51
CA SER A 197 -10.57 10.44 13.39
C SER A 197 -10.38 9.23 14.31
N TRP A 198 -9.13 8.92 14.64
CA TRP A 198 -8.82 7.84 15.60
C TRP A 198 -9.45 8.10 16.97
N LYS A 199 -9.67 9.36 17.34
CA LYS A 199 -10.36 9.75 18.58
C LYS A 199 -11.83 9.33 18.54
N SER A 200 -12.50 9.55 17.42
CA SER A 200 -13.89 9.15 17.19
C SER A 200 -14.04 7.63 17.23
N ALA A 201 -13.16 6.90 16.53
CA ALA A 201 -13.14 5.44 16.55
C ALA A 201 -12.82 4.91 17.96
N ARG A 202 -11.98 5.59 18.74
CA ARG A 202 -11.70 5.19 20.11
C ARG A 202 -12.92 5.38 21.01
N SER A 203 -13.59 6.53 20.91
CA SER A 203 -14.75 6.84 21.77
C SER A 203 -15.91 5.86 21.58
N SER A 204 -16.11 5.34 20.36
CA SER A 204 -17.18 4.37 20.12
C SER A 204 -16.95 3.01 20.79
N THR A 205 -15.71 2.68 21.11
CA THR A 205 -15.41 1.46 21.89
C THR A 205 -15.66 1.57 23.40
N LEU A 206 -15.93 2.78 23.91
CA LEU A 206 -16.24 3.01 25.33
C LEU A 206 -17.66 2.55 25.67
N LYS A 207 -18.58 2.66 24.71
CA LYS A 207 -19.96 2.21 24.83
C LYS A 207 -20.36 1.53 23.52
N ILE A 208 -20.18 0.20 23.50
CA ILE A 208 -20.50 -0.62 22.32
C ILE A 208 -22.01 -0.83 22.27
N GLU A 209 -22.64 -0.40 21.18
CA GLU A 209 -24.06 -0.68 20.92
C GLU A 209 -24.25 -2.14 20.49
N GLU A 210 -25.30 -2.79 21.00
CA GLU A 210 -25.60 -4.19 20.64
C GLU A 210 -25.84 -4.36 19.14
N ARG A 211 -26.36 -3.33 18.45
CA ARG A 211 -26.52 -3.35 16.99
C ARG A 211 -25.18 -3.43 16.27
N ASP A 212 -24.21 -2.60 16.63
CA ASP A 212 -22.89 -2.59 15.98
C ASP A 212 -22.11 -3.86 16.28
N LYS A 213 -22.24 -4.38 17.51
CA LYS A 213 -21.69 -5.67 17.91
C LYS A 213 -22.26 -6.82 17.07
N ALA A 214 -23.58 -6.88 16.89
CA ALA A 214 -24.22 -7.91 16.07
C ALA A 214 -23.74 -7.87 14.60
N ILE A 215 -23.59 -6.67 14.04
CA ILE A 215 -23.07 -6.49 12.67
C ILE A 215 -21.59 -6.93 12.57
N ALA A 216 -20.77 -6.55 13.56
CA ALA A 216 -19.37 -6.95 13.61
C ALA A 216 -19.21 -8.49 13.68
N ILE A 217 -20.01 -9.15 14.53
CA ILE A 217 -20.04 -10.62 14.64
C ILE A 217 -20.47 -11.26 13.31
N GLY A 218 -21.60 -10.84 12.74
CA GLY A 218 -22.09 -11.40 11.48
C GLY A 218 -21.09 -11.25 10.33
N THR A 219 -20.33 -10.14 10.32
CA THR A 219 -19.24 -9.92 9.36
C THR A 219 -18.09 -10.91 9.57
N LEU A 220 -17.66 -11.14 10.82
CA LEU A 220 -16.63 -12.12 11.13
C LEU A 220 -17.06 -13.54 10.75
N GLU A 221 -18.34 -13.90 10.97
CA GLU A 221 -18.88 -15.20 10.57
C GLU A 221 -18.90 -15.39 9.05
N GLU A 222 -19.18 -14.33 8.29
CA GLU A 222 -19.06 -14.34 6.83
C GLU A 222 -17.61 -14.51 6.36
N LEU A 223 -16.66 -13.82 7.00
CA LEU A 223 -15.24 -14.00 6.74
C LEU A 223 -14.79 -15.43 7.05
N ILE A 224 -15.21 -16.01 8.19
CA ILE A 224 -14.92 -17.40 8.53
C ILE A 224 -15.48 -18.35 7.48
N ARG A 225 -16.72 -18.15 7.03
CA ARG A 225 -17.33 -18.95 5.96
C ARG A 225 -16.51 -18.86 4.68
N LYS A 226 -16.06 -17.66 4.31
CA LYS A 226 -15.24 -17.47 3.11
C LYS A 226 -13.86 -18.12 3.22
N ILE A 227 -13.20 -18.00 4.38
CA ILE A 227 -11.90 -18.63 4.64
C ILE A 227 -11.99 -20.15 4.53
N LYS A 228 -13.09 -20.77 5.00
CA LYS A 228 -13.32 -22.23 4.85
C LYS A 228 -13.46 -22.70 3.40
N THR A 229 -13.60 -21.80 2.43
CA THR A 229 -13.67 -22.15 1.00
C THR A 229 -12.34 -22.07 0.27
N TYR A 230 -11.31 -21.51 0.91
CA TYR A 230 -9.93 -21.51 0.42
C TYR A 230 -9.27 -22.85 0.73
#